data_AF-A4FN19-F1
#
_entry.id   AF-A4FN19-F1
#
_cell.length_a   1.000
_cell.length_b   1.000
_cell.length_c   1.000
_cell.angle_alpha   90.00
_cell.angle_beta   90.00
_cell.angle_gamma   90.00
#
_symmetry.space_group_name_H-M   'P 1'
#
loop_
_entity.id
_entity.type
_entity.pdbx_description
1 polymer ?
#
loop_
_entity_poly.entity_id
_entity_poly.type
_entity_poly.pdbx_seq_one_letter_code
_entity_poly.pdbx_strand_id
1 'polypeptide(L)' 'MLAELEDSVAAAGGRRVVLQTATGQQAAIGLRTSAGYRRVANFGPYREYPDCVCFARPL' A
#
# COMPACT_ATOMS: atom_id res chain seq x y z
N MET A 1 -12.41 -4.65 3.13
CA MET A 1 -11.25 -5.39 3.68
C MET A 1 -10.08 -5.36 2.68
N LEU A 2 -8.83 -5.62 3.08
CA LEU A 2 -7.69 -5.61 2.13
C LEU A 2 -7.86 -6.62 0.99
N ALA A 3 -8.40 -7.81 1.29
CA ALA A 3 -8.65 -8.84 0.28
C ALA A 3 -9.64 -8.38 -0.81
N GLU A 4 -10.74 -7.73 -0.44
CA GLU A 4 -11.74 -7.23 -1.42
C GLU A 4 -11.14 -6.17 -2.36
N LEU A 5 -10.22 -5.36 -1.86
CA LEU A 5 -9.47 -4.42 -2.68
C LEU A 5 -8.54 -5.15 -3.65
N GLU A 6 -7.81 -6.15 -3.16
CA GLU A 6 -6.90 -6.97 -3.97
C GLU A 6 -7.65 -7.68 -5.10
N ASP A 7 -8.79 -8.30 -4.78
CA ASP A 7 -9.68 -8.96 -5.74
C ASP A 7 -10.20 -7.98 -6.79
N SER A 8 -10.63 -6.78 -6.36
CA SER A 8 -11.12 -5.75 -7.29
C SER A 8 -10.03 -5.27 -8.25
N VAL A 9 -8.80 -5.11 -7.76
CA VAL A 9 -7.67 -4.70 -8.61
C VAL A 9 -7.27 -5.83 -9.55
N ALA A 10 -7.29 -7.09 -9.10
CA ALA A 10 -7.02 -8.26 -9.95
C ALA A 10 -8.08 -8.40 -11.04
N ALA A 11 -9.37 -8.25 -10.71
CA ALA A 11 -10.47 -8.29 -11.66
C ALA A 11 -10.38 -7.18 -12.72
N ALA A 12 -9.80 -6.02 -12.37
CA ALA A 12 -9.53 -4.94 -13.30
C ALA A 12 -8.23 -5.13 -14.13
N GLY A 13 -7.54 -6.28 -14.01
CA GLY A 13 -6.28 -6.56 -14.71
C GLY A 13 -5.04 -5.88 -14.10
N GLY A 14 -5.16 -5.38 -12.86
CA GLY A 14 -4.04 -4.80 -12.12
C GLY A 14 -3.03 -5.87 -11.70
N ARG A 15 -1.74 -5.48 -11.66
CA ARG A 15 -0.62 -6.40 -11.35
C ARG A 15 -0.02 -6.20 -9.96
N ARG A 16 -0.46 -5.17 -9.24
CA ARG A 16 -0.01 -4.83 -7.90
C ARG A 16 -0.96 -3.85 -7.24
N VAL A 17 -1.01 -3.86 -5.93
CA VAL A 17 -1.66 -2.83 -5.11
C VAL A 17 -0.59 -1.95 -4.49
N VAL A 18 -0.83 -0.64 -4.49
CA VAL A 18 0.01 0.34 -3.78
C VAL A 18 -0.87 1.09 -2.79
N LEU A 19 -0.51 1.06 -1.52
CA LEU A 19 -1.20 1.74 -0.43
C LEU A 19 -0.29 2.79 0.18
N GLN A 20 -0.88 3.83 0.74
CA GLN A 20 -0.17 4.89 1.45
C GLN A 20 -0.74 5.04 2.87
N THR A 21 0.09 5.54 3.79
CA THR A 21 -0.32 5.97 5.14
C THR A 21 0.68 7.00 5.68
N ALA A 22 0.27 7.79 6.67
CA ALA A 22 1.16 8.70 7.37
C ALA A 22 2.15 7.91 8.24
N THR A 23 3.38 8.41 8.37
CA THR A 23 4.46 7.79 9.18
C THR A 23 4.07 7.61 10.65
N GLY A 24 3.20 8.46 11.20
CA GLY A 24 2.69 8.36 12.57
C GLY A 24 1.69 7.21 12.81
N GLN A 25 1.12 6.60 11.76
CA GLN A 25 0.12 5.54 11.91
C GLN A 25 0.76 4.15 12.02
N GLN A 26 1.45 3.89 13.12
CA GLN A 26 2.21 2.65 13.33
C GLN A 26 1.37 1.36 13.20
N ALA A 27 0.12 1.37 13.70
CA ALA A 27 -0.80 0.24 13.54
C ALA A 27 -1.11 -0.07 12.06
N ALA A 28 -1.24 0.98 11.24
CA ALA A 28 -1.52 0.85 9.82
C ALA A 28 -0.32 0.28 9.04
N ILE A 29 0.90 0.66 9.45
CA ILE A 29 2.16 0.10 8.94
C ILE A 29 2.29 -1.38 9.30
N GLY A 30 2.03 -1.73 10.57
CA GLY A 30 2.04 -3.11 11.04
C GLY A 30 1.08 -4.00 10.27
N LEU A 31 -0.17 -3.55 10.09
CA LEU A 31 -1.20 -4.28 9.33
C LEU A 31 -0.79 -4.55 7.87
N ARG A 32 -0.24 -3.55 7.18
CA ARG A 32 0.22 -3.71 5.79
C ARG A 32 1.39 -4.70 5.71
N THR A 33 2.32 -4.61 6.65
CA THR A 33 3.49 -5.48 6.72
C THR A 33 3.08 -6.93 7.00
N SER A 34 2.15 -7.17 7.95
CA SER A 34 1.63 -8.52 8.23
C SER A 34 0.79 -9.08 7.07
N ALA A 35 0.15 -8.20 6.28
CA ALA A 35 -0.55 -8.57 5.05
C ALA A 35 0.39 -8.79 3.84
N GLY A 36 1.73 -8.76 4.02
CA GLY A 36 2.71 -9.06 2.98
C GLY A 36 3.04 -7.88 2.05
N TYR A 37 2.60 -6.67 2.36
CA TYR A 37 3.02 -5.48 1.62
C TYR A 37 4.42 -5.06 2.03
N ARG A 38 5.23 -4.62 1.06
CA ARG A 38 6.60 -4.15 1.29
C ARG A 38 6.72 -2.64 1.07
N ARG A 39 7.55 -1.98 1.87
CA ARG A 39 7.85 -0.56 1.70
C ARG A 39 8.47 -0.34 0.31
N VAL A 40 7.98 0.66 -0.41
CA VAL A 40 8.49 1.10 -1.72
C VAL A 40 8.74 2.59 -1.70
N ALA A 41 9.39 3.17 -2.71
CA ALA A 41 9.41 4.64 -2.84
C ALA A 41 7.99 5.21 -2.84
N ASN A 42 7.82 6.43 -2.32
CA ASN A 42 6.51 7.07 -2.36
C ASN A 42 6.03 7.20 -3.81
N PHE A 43 4.75 6.95 -4.04
CA PHE A 43 4.19 6.77 -5.37
C PHE A 43 3.08 7.78 -5.64
N GLY A 44 2.91 8.13 -6.93
CA GLY A 44 1.86 9.02 -7.38
C GLY A 44 1.95 10.42 -6.75
N PRO A 45 0.84 10.99 -6.28
CA PRO A 45 0.83 12.32 -5.63
C PRO A 45 1.70 12.41 -4.38
N TYR A 46 2.03 11.27 -3.75
CA TYR A 46 2.71 11.25 -2.45
C TYR A 46 4.24 11.23 -2.54
N ARG A 47 4.81 11.28 -3.76
CA ARG A 47 6.26 11.17 -4.03
C ARG A 47 7.09 12.12 -3.16
N GLU A 48 6.59 13.32 -2.95
CA GLU A 48 7.31 14.41 -2.27
C GLU A 48 6.85 14.64 -0.82
N TYR A 49 5.96 13.78 -0.29
CA TYR A 49 5.45 13.92 1.07
C TYR A 49 6.29 13.09 2.04
N PRO A 50 7.18 13.70 2.85
CA PRO A 50 8.09 12.97 3.73
C PRO A 50 7.38 12.29 4.90
N ASP A 51 6.25 12.84 5.34
CA ASP A 51 5.43 12.30 6.43
C ASP A 51 4.51 11.16 5.98
N CYS A 52 4.70 10.67 4.76
CA CYS A 52 3.92 9.58 4.18
C CYS A 52 4.81 8.45 3.71
N VAL A 53 4.28 7.23 3.82
CA VAL A 53 4.93 6.00 3.40
C VAL A 53 3.99 5.18 2.52
N CYS A 54 4.49 4.77 1.36
CA CYS A 54 3.85 3.85 0.43
C CYS A 54 4.37 2.41 0.58
N PHE A 55 3.45 1.45 0.46
CA PHE A 55 3.72 0.02 0.45
C PHE A 55 3.10 -0.61 -0.79
N ALA A 56 3.75 -1.64 -1.33
CA ALA A 56 3.25 -2.37 -2.48
C ALA A 56 3.25 -3.88 -2.25
N ARG A 57 2.26 -4.55 -2.85
CA ARG A 57 2.16 -6.01 -2.93
C ARG A 57 1.79 -6.41 -4.36
N PRO A 58 2.54 -7.34 -4.98
CA PRO A 58 2.10 -7.97 -6.23
C PRO A 58 0.77 -8.70 -6.02
N LEU A 59 -0.08 -8.71 -7.04
CA LEU A 59 -1.31 -9.52 -7.06
C LEU A 59 -1.04 -10.86 -7.75
#